data_AF-A0A1D6GY38-F1
#
_entry.id   AF-A0A1D6GY38-F1
#
_cell.length_a   1.000
_cell.length_b   1.000
_cell.length_c   1.000
_cell.angle_alpha   90.00
_cell.angle_beta   90.00
_cell.angle_gamma   90.00
#
_symmetry.space_group_name_H-M   'P 1'
#
loop_
_entity.id
_entity.type
_entity.pdbx_description
1 polymer ?
#
loop_
_entity_poly.entity_id
_entity_poly.type
_entity_poly.pdbx_seq_one_letter_code
_entity_poly.pdbx_strand_id
1 'polypeptide(L)'
;MSGDGDARGLEAAAATAAEAARELREAAAALVATRAAEEDALRRRAVALEADVRRLQASLHALDPSTLDKVEEELERARVAITDSDVASFLPSKRNGKFLKTFLGPVNVRVARKEDKLKIKDEYNNYRDRTAYKFLLFPSILLLLRWWIWDGCLPALAVQIYQAWLLYLYTSFALRENVLIANGSDIRPWWIYHHYLAMLMALISLTWEIKGQPDCSSKQRGVQLFLRWAIMQGIAMHLQNRYQRQRLRTRIALGKVNLTSLPINKAKRMDVVAGETAGVEGQLLLLYPVLFILQGFEAYVGVLLLQTALHGLASEWQARMIQQLSLLTVECLSLRDLAGGYGSRQLCPHYGDTGTETEV
;
A
#
# COMPACT_ATOMS: atom_id res chain seq x y z
N MET A 1 -17.03 -20.08 52.91
CA MET A 1 -17.35 -21.17 51.95
C MET A 1 -18.29 -20.75 50.80
N SER A 2 -18.82 -19.52 50.75
CA SER A 2 -19.78 -19.10 49.69
C SER A 2 -19.14 -18.57 48.40
N GLY A 3 -17.89 -18.10 48.43
CA GLY A 3 -17.22 -17.52 47.24
C GLY A 3 -16.61 -18.56 46.28
N ASP A 4 -16.29 -19.76 46.77
CA ASP A 4 -15.64 -20.81 45.97
C ASP A 4 -16.63 -21.54 45.03
N GLY A 5 -17.92 -21.55 45.39
CA GLY A 5 -18.99 -22.12 44.55
C GLY A 5 -19.40 -21.22 43.38
N ASP A 6 -19.39 -19.90 43.59
CA ASP A 6 -19.73 -18.91 42.57
C ASP A 6 -18.63 -18.81 41.49
N ALA A 7 -17.36 -18.85 41.91
CA ALA A 7 -16.21 -18.90 41.01
C ALA A 7 -16.23 -20.14 40.10
N ARG A 8 -16.48 -21.33 40.65
CA ARG A 8 -16.57 -22.58 39.87
C ARG A 8 -17.77 -22.58 38.91
N GLY A 9 -18.90 -21.99 39.31
CA GLY A 9 -20.06 -21.80 38.43
C GLY A 9 -19.73 -20.89 37.25
N LEU A 10 -19.02 -19.80 37.49
CA LEU A 10 -18.56 -18.88 36.45
C LEU A 10 -17.56 -19.54 35.49
N GLU A 11 -16.63 -20.33 36.00
CA GLU A 11 -15.66 -21.10 35.20
C GLU A 11 -16.36 -22.12 34.29
N ALA A 12 -17.34 -22.86 34.80
CA ALA A 12 -18.10 -23.82 34.01
C ALA A 12 -18.95 -23.14 32.92
N ALA A 13 -19.57 -22.00 33.24
CA ALA A 13 -20.29 -21.19 32.28
C ALA A 13 -19.36 -20.61 31.19
N ALA A 14 -18.18 -20.13 31.58
CA ALA A 14 -17.16 -19.63 30.65
C ALA A 14 -16.62 -20.74 29.72
N ALA A 15 -16.39 -21.94 30.25
CA ALA A 15 -15.97 -23.10 29.45
C ALA A 15 -17.05 -23.51 28.44
N THR A 16 -18.32 -23.53 28.87
CA THR A 16 -19.46 -23.84 27.99
C THR A 16 -19.61 -22.79 26.89
N ALA A 17 -19.48 -21.50 27.23
CA ALA A 17 -19.53 -20.41 26.26
C ALA A 17 -18.35 -20.46 25.27
N ALA A 18 -17.14 -20.82 25.74
CA ALA A 18 -15.97 -20.99 24.89
C ALA A 18 -16.14 -22.15 23.90
N GLU A 19 -16.74 -23.26 24.33
CA GLU A 19 -17.03 -24.41 23.48
C GLU A 19 -18.11 -24.10 22.44
N ALA A 20 -19.21 -23.46 22.84
CA ALA A 20 -20.23 -23.00 21.90
C ALA A 20 -19.66 -22.01 20.86
N ALA A 21 -18.75 -21.12 21.27
CA ALA A 21 -18.06 -20.23 20.35
C ALA A 21 -17.11 -20.97 19.39
N ARG A 22 -16.50 -22.08 19.84
CA ARG A 22 -15.66 -22.94 19.02
C ARG A 22 -16.49 -23.67 17.97
N GLU A 23 -17.59 -24.30 18.37
CA GLU A 23 -18.53 -24.99 17.46
C GLU A 23 -19.11 -24.03 16.41
N LEU A 24 -19.56 -22.84 16.84
CA LEU A 24 -20.07 -21.83 15.92
C LEU A 24 -19.02 -21.36 14.92
N ARG A 25 -17.77 -21.19 15.36
CA ARG A 25 -16.63 -20.84 14.50
C ARG A 25 -16.31 -21.94 13.50
N GLU A 26 -16.39 -23.21 13.90
CA GLU A 26 -16.19 -24.36 13.02
C GLU A 26 -17.30 -24.48 11.98
N ALA A 27 -18.57 -24.34 12.40
CA ALA A 27 -19.72 -24.33 11.49
C ALA A 27 -19.64 -23.16 10.48
N ALA A 28 -19.27 -21.96 10.95
CA ALA A 28 -19.06 -20.81 10.07
C ALA A 28 -17.90 -21.04 9.08
N ALA A 29 -16.79 -21.65 9.53
CA ALA A 29 -15.66 -21.98 8.67
C ALA A 29 -16.05 -23.02 7.60
N ALA A 30 -16.84 -24.04 7.97
CA ALA A 30 -17.36 -25.04 7.05
C ALA A 30 -18.27 -24.41 5.98
N LEU A 31 -19.21 -23.53 6.39
CA LEU A 31 -20.08 -22.81 5.45
C LEU A 31 -19.28 -21.95 4.47
N VAL A 32 -18.26 -21.23 4.97
CA VAL A 32 -17.37 -20.43 4.11
C VAL A 32 -16.61 -21.31 3.13
N ALA A 33 -16.15 -22.49 3.56
CA ALA A 33 -15.46 -23.44 2.69
C ALA A 33 -16.38 -23.97 1.58
N THR A 34 -17.62 -24.33 1.91
CA THR A 34 -18.62 -24.77 0.92
C THR A 34 -18.92 -23.68 -0.10
N ARG A 35 -19.21 -22.45 0.35
CA ARG A 35 -19.45 -21.31 -0.55
C ARG A 35 -18.26 -21.04 -1.46
N ALA A 36 -17.04 -21.12 -0.94
CA ALA A 36 -15.83 -20.96 -1.75
C ALA A 36 -15.70 -22.05 -2.82
N ALA A 37 -16.03 -23.31 -2.49
CA ALA A 37 -16.00 -24.42 -3.44
C ALA A 37 -17.04 -24.27 -4.56
N GLU A 38 -18.26 -23.84 -4.22
CA GLU A 38 -19.34 -23.54 -5.17
C GLU A 38 -18.96 -22.37 -6.10
N GLU A 39 -18.42 -21.29 -5.52
CA GLU A 39 -17.91 -20.14 -6.27
C GLU A 39 -16.79 -20.55 -7.24
N ASP A 40 -15.81 -21.35 -6.80
CA ASP A 40 -14.72 -21.85 -7.64
C ASP A 40 -15.23 -22.82 -8.74
N ALA A 41 -16.30 -23.57 -8.49
CA ALA A 41 -16.95 -24.40 -9.51
C ALA A 41 -17.65 -23.55 -10.58
N LEU A 42 -18.42 -22.54 -10.17
CA LEU A 42 -19.09 -21.61 -11.08
C LEU A 42 -18.09 -20.80 -11.91
N ARG A 43 -16.99 -20.38 -11.29
CA ARG A 43 -15.88 -19.70 -11.96
C ARG A 43 -15.22 -20.55 -13.04
N ARG A 44 -14.93 -21.83 -12.76
CA ARG A 44 -14.37 -22.74 -13.76
C ARG A 44 -15.30 -22.87 -14.98
N ARG A 45 -16.61 -22.95 -14.74
CA ARG A 45 -17.62 -22.98 -15.81
C ARG A 45 -17.66 -21.68 -16.60
N ALA A 46 -17.65 -20.52 -15.93
CA ALA A 46 -17.65 -19.22 -16.59
C ALA A 46 -16.41 -19.02 -17.48
N VAL A 47 -15.22 -19.37 -16.97
CA VAL A 47 -13.96 -19.30 -17.73
C VAL A 47 -13.96 -20.25 -18.93
N ALA A 48 -14.44 -21.49 -18.75
CA ALA A 48 -14.55 -22.46 -19.84
C ALA A 48 -15.49 -21.95 -20.94
N LEU A 49 -16.66 -21.42 -20.56
CA LEU A 49 -17.62 -20.85 -21.49
C LEU A 49 -17.05 -19.63 -22.24
N GLU A 50 -16.35 -18.72 -21.55
CA GLU A 50 -15.70 -17.58 -22.21
C GLU A 50 -14.63 -18.04 -23.23
N ALA A 51 -13.84 -19.06 -22.87
CA ALA A 51 -12.84 -19.63 -23.77
C ALA A 51 -13.48 -20.32 -24.98
N ASP A 52 -14.58 -21.03 -24.79
CA ASP A 52 -15.34 -21.68 -25.87
C ASP A 52 -15.94 -20.65 -26.82
N VAL A 53 -16.58 -19.58 -26.30
CA VAL A 53 -17.12 -18.48 -27.13
C VAL A 53 -16.00 -17.83 -27.95
N ARG A 54 -14.85 -17.54 -27.35
CA ARG A 54 -13.69 -16.98 -28.08
C ARG A 54 -13.15 -17.93 -29.15
N ARG A 55 -13.11 -19.24 -28.88
CA ARG A 55 -12.69 -20.25 -29.87
C ARG A 55 -13.66 -20.29 -31.05
N LEU A 56 -14.97 -20.24 -30.78
CA LEU A 56 -16.00 -20.21 -31.81
C LEU A 56 -15.90 -18.93 -32.65
N GLN A 57 -15.72 -17.77 -32.01
CA GLN A 57 -15.47 -16.49 -32.71
C GLN A 57 -14.24 -16.55 -33.61
N ALA A 58 -13.13 -17.14 -33.13
CA ALA A 58 -11.94 -17.32 -33.94
C ALA A 58 -12.15 -18.25 -35.14
N SER A 59 -13.15 -19.13 -35.10
CA SER A 59 -13.47 -20.10 -36.15
C SER A 59 -14.48 -19.57 -37.18
N LEU A 60 -15.03 -18.36 -36.99
CA LEU A 60 -16.05 -17.77 -37.87
C LEU A 60 -15.59 -17.62 -39.32
N HIS A 61 -14.28 -17.42 -39.55
CA HIS A 61 -13.69 -17.29 -40.88
C HIS A 61 -13.85 -18.54 -41.77
N ALA A 62 -14.23 -19.69 -41.20
CA ALA A 62 -14.42 -20.95 -41.91
C ALA A 62 -15.88 -21.21 -42.33
N LEU A 63 -16.81 -20.29 -42.04
CA LEU A 63 -18.25 -20.45 -42.31
C LEU A 63 -18.69 -19.78 -43.61
N ASP A 64 -19.74 -20.33 -44.22
CA ASP A 64 -20.39 -19.73 -45.39
C ASP A 64 -21.15 -18.45 -45.01
N PRO A 65 -21.21 -17.44 -45.91
CA PRO A 65 -21.83 -16.13 -45.63
C PRO A 65 -23.28 -16.20 -45.12
N SER A 66 -24.06 -17.20 -45.55
CA SER A 66 -25.46 -17.37 -45.14
C SER A 66 -25.64 -17.89 -43.70
N THR A 67 -24.60 -18.53 -43.15
CA THR A 67 -24.57 -19.06 -41.78
C THR A 67 -23.77 -18.18 -40.82
N LEU A 68 -22.86 -17.36 -41.36
CA LEU A 68 -22.00 -16.46 -40.61
C LEU A 68 -22.80 -15.47 -39.75
N ASP A 69 -23.72 -14.72 -40.36
CA ASP A 69 -24.49 -13.67 -39.67
C ASP A 69 -25.29 -14.22 -38.48
N LYS A 70 -25.89 -15.40 -38.63
CA LYS A 70 -26.68 -16.06 -37.57
C LYS A 70 -25.79 -16.52 -36.42
N VAL A 71 -24.65 -17.13 -36.72
CA VAL A 71 -23.72 -17.63 -35.69
C VAL A 71 -23.05 -16.47 -34.97
N GLU A 72 -22.71 -15.40 -35.68
CA GLU A 72 -22.15 -14.18 -35.09
C GLU A 72 -23.15 -13.50 -34.14
N GLU A 73 -24.43 -13.39 -34.53
CA GLU A 73 -25.48 -12.86 -33.66
C GLU A 73 -25.65 -13.67 -32.36
N GLU A 74 -25.69 -15.00 -32.46
CA GLU A 74 -25.80 -15.88 -31.28
C GLU A 74 -24.56 -15.81 -30.38
N LEU A 75 -23.35 -15.70 -30.97
CA LEU A 75 -22.12 -15.55 -30.20
C LEU A 75 -22.03 -14.19 -29.49
N GLU A 76 -22.47 -13.11 -30.14
CA GLU A 76 -22.55 -11.80 -29.48
C GLU A 76 -23.62 -11.79 -28.38
N ARG A 77 -24.77 -12.44 -28.58
CA ARG A 77 -25.77 -12.61 -27.51
C ARG A 77 -25.22 -13.38 -26.31
N ALA A 78 -24.50 -14.48 -26.56
CA ALA A 78 -23.82 -15.23 -25.50
C ALA A 78 -22.76 -14.38 -24.78
N ARG A 79 -22.00 -13.57 -25.52
CA ARG A 79 -20.98 -12.68 -24.97
C ARG A 79 -21.57 -11.56 -24.10
N VAL A 80 -22.67 -10.95 -24.55
CA VAL A 80 -23.43 -9.95 -23.77
C VAL A 80 -23.97 -10.59 -22.50
N ALA A 81 -24.59 -11.77 -22.59
CA ALA A 81 -25.09 -12.49 -21.42
C ALA A 81 -23.99 -12.83 -20.40
N ILE A 82 -22.76 -13.10 -20.84
CA ILE A 82 -21.61 -13.34 -19.97
C ILE A 82 -21.08 -12.03 -19.35
N THR A 83 -21.12 -10.91 -20.09
CA THR A 83 -20.47 -9.64 -19.70
C THR A 83 -21.38 -8.74 -18.87
N ASP A 84 -22.68 -8.74 -19.12
CA ASP A 84 -23.66 -7.84 -18.51
C ASP A 84 -24.42 -8.49 -17.33
N SER A 85 -24.16 -9.76 -17.05
CA SER A 85 -24.72 -10.47 -15.89
C SER A 85 -23.72 -10.61 -14.74
N ASP A 86 -24.21 -11.10 -13.60
CA ASP A 86 -23.38 -11.46 -12.44
C ASP A 86 -22.26 -12.47 -12.78
N VAL A 87 -22.37 -13.16 -13.93
CA VAL A 87 -21.32 -14.06 -14.45
C VAL A 87 -19.99 -13.34 -14.64
N ALA A 88 -20.03 -12.06 -15.01
CA ALA A 88 -18.84 -11.22 -15.20
C ALA A 88 -17.99 -11.12 -13.93
N SER A 89 -18.59 -11.24 -12.74
CA SER A 89 -17.87 -11.20 -11.46
C SER A 89 -17.00 -12.44 -11.22
N PHE A 90 -17.36 -13.58 -11.82
CA PHE A 90 -16.59 -14.83 -11.74
C PHE A 90 -15.51 -14.93 -12.81
N LEU A 91 -15.61 -14.13 -13.88
CA LEU A 91 -14.56 -14.06 -14.89
C LEU A 91 -13.28 -13.42 -14.32
N PRO A 92 -12.10 -13.77 -14.86
CA PRO A 92 -10.87 -13.10 -14.51
C PRO A 92 -11.03 -11.61 -14.80
N SER A 93 -10.82 -10.75 -13.80
CA SER A 93 -10.91 -9.30 -14.01
C SER A 93 -10.09 -8.89 -15.22
N LYS A 94 -10.66 -8.04 -16.07
CA LYS A 94 -9.93 -7.46 -17.21
C LYS A 94 -8.58 -6.94 -16.72
N ARG A 95 -7.50 -7.38 -17.36
CA ARG A 95 -6.15 -6.94 -17.02
C ARG A 95 -6.12 -5.40 -17.02
N ASN A 96 -5.59 -4.82 -15.96
CA ASN A 96 -5.34 -3.39 -15.88
C ASN A 96 -4.63 -2.89 -17.16
N GLY A 97 -5.06 -1.74 -17.67
CA GLY A 97 -4.39 -1.08 -18.78
C GLY A 97 -2.90 -0.84 -18.50
N LYS A 98 -2.09 -0.68 -19.56
CA LYS A 98 -0.63 -0.54 -19.46
C LYS A 98 -0.21 0.53 -18.44
N PHE A 99 -0.89 1.68 -18.44
CA PHE A 99 -0.65 2.79 -17.50
C PHE A 99 -0.81 2.35 -16.04
N LEU A 100 -1.97 1.77 -15.71
CA LEU A 100 -2.27 1.34 -14.34
C LEU A 100 -1.32 0.22 -13.89
N LYS A 101 -0.91 -0.66 -14.81
CA LYS A 101 0.09 -1.70 -14.56
C LYS A 101 1.46 -1.14 -14.21
N THR A 102 1.84 0.04 -14.72
CA THR A 102 3.10 0.71 -14.33
C THR A 102 3.11 1.00 -12.83
N PHE A 103 2.05 1.61 -12.29
CA PHE A 103 1.99 2.00 -10.87
C PHE A 103 1.65 0.82 -9.94
N LEU A 104 0.62 0.03 -10.27
CA LEU A 104 0.10 -1.04 -9.40
C LEU A 104 0.81 -2.38 -9.59
N GLY A 105 1.49 -2.59 -10.72
CA GLY A 105 2.01 -3.91 -11.09
C GLY A 105 0.90 -4.85 -11.62
N PRO A 106 1.13 -6.18 -11.60
CA PRO A 106 0.24 -7.17 -12.21
C PRO A 106 -1.01 -7.50 -11.36
N VAL A 107 -1.45 -6.60 -10.48
CA VAL A 107 -2.46 -6.88 -9.45
C VAL A 107 -3.76 -6.15 -9.74
N ASN A 108 -4.89 -6.83 -9.55
CA ASN A 108 -6.23 -6.24 -9.74
C ASN A 108 -6.58 -5.28 -8.60
N VAL A 109 -7.32 -4.22 -8.91
CA VAL A 109 -7.72 -3.16 -7.95
C VAL A 109 -8.71 -3.68 -6.90
N ARG A 110 -9.62 -4.57 -7.28
CA ARG A 110 -10.61 -5.18 -6.38
C ARG A 110 -10.53 -6.69 -6.48
N VAL A 111 -10.46 -7.35 -5.34
CA VAL A 111 -10.25 -8.79 -5.23
C VAL A 111 -11.19 -9.37 -4.19
N ALA A 112 -12.00 -10.35 -4.61
CA ALA A 112 -12.91 -11.08 -3.72
C ALA A 112 -12.15 -12.16 -2.90
N ARG A 113 -11.29 -12.95 -3.55
CA ARG A 113 -10.64 -14.13 -2.96
C ARG A 113 -9.57 -13.78 -1.92
N LYS A 114 -9.56 -14.55 -0.85
CA LYS A 114 -8.60 -14.46 0.26
C LYS A 114 -7.14 -14.64 -0.19
N GLU A 115 -6.89 -15.61 -1.08
CA GLU A 115 -5.58 -15.90 -1.66
C GLU A 115 -5.05 -14.73 -2.49
N ASP A 116 -5.93 -14.15 -3.32
CA ASP A 116 -5.57 -13.03 -4.17
C ASP A 116 -5.32 -11.75 -3.33
N LYS A 117 -6.02 -11.56 -2.19
CA LYS A 117 -5.72 -10.50 -1.21
C LYS A 117 -4.32 -10.63 -0.60
N LEU A 118 -3.88 -11.87 -0.31
CA LEU A 118 -2.50 -12.13 0.14
C LEU A 118 -1.49 -11.80 -0.96
N LYS A 119 -1.80 -12.16 -2.21
CA LYS A 119 -0.97 -11.81 -3.36
C LYS A 119 -0.80 -10.30 -3.55
N ILE A 120 -1.84 -9.48 -3.33
CA ILE A 120 -1.71 -8.01 -3.35
C ILE A 120 -0.69 -7.55 -2.31
N LYS A 121 -0.81 -8.06 -1.08
CA LYS A 121 0.08 -7.71 0.03
C LYS A 121 1.53 -8.13 -0.25
N ASP A 122 1.73 -9.32 -0.79
CA ASP A 122 3.07 -9.81 -1.15
C ASP A 122 3.70 -8.98 -2.28
N GLU A 123 2.94 -8.63 -3.32
CA GLU A 123 3.42 -7.78 -4.41
C GLU A 123 3.72 -6.35 -3.93
N TYR A 124 2.88 -5.77 -3.06
CA TYR A 124 3.15 -4.47 -2.43
C TYR A 124 4.44 -4.51 -1.61
N ASN A 125 4.59 -5.52 -0.75
CA ASN A 125 5.76 -5.67 0.08
C ASN A 125 7.02 -5.86 -0.79
N ASN A 126 6.98 -6.72 -1.83
CA ASN A 126 8.10 -6.89 -2.76
C ASN A 126 8.44 -5.58 -3.48
N TYR A 127 7.45 -4.84 -3.95
CA TYR A 127 7.65 -3.52 -4.54
C TYR A 127 8.37 -2.57 -3.56
N ARG A 128 7.92 -2.52 -2.31
CA ARG A 128 8.51 -1.67 -1.26
C ARG A 128 9.97 -2.00 -0.96
N ASP A 129 10.34 -3.28 -0.95
CA ASP A 129 11.74 -3.68 -0.79
C ASP A 129 12.57 -3.24 -2.01
N ARG A 130 12.11 -3.55 -3.23
CA ARG A 130 12.79 -3.16 -4.48
C ARG A 130 12.96 -1.65 -4.59
N THR A 131 11.97 -0.87 -4.18
CA THR A 131 12.05 0.59 -4.22
C THR A 131 12.90 1.16 -3.11
N ALA A 132 12.94 0.56 -1.91
CA ALA A 132 13.87 0.97 -0.86
C ALA A 132 15.33 0.86 -1.33
N TYR A 133 15.70 -0.23 -2.02
CA TYR A 133 17.04 -0.36 -2.62
C TYR A 133 17.35 0.78 -3.60
N LYS A 134 16.42 1.11 -4.48
CA LYS A 134 16.57 2.22 -5.43
C LYS A 134 16.64 3.57 -4.72
N PHE A 135 15.83 3.77 -3.67
CA PHE A 135 15.79 5.00 -2.88
C PHE A 135 17.12 5.26 -2.19
N LEU A 136 17.85 4.21 -1.79
CA LEU A 136 19.18 4.32 -1.23
C LEU A 136 20.26 4.50 -2.32
N LEU A 137 20.22 3.69 -3.37
CA LEU A 137 21.26 3.66 -4.40
C LEU A 137 21.28 4.94 -5.25
N PHE A 138 20.12 5.44 -5.68
CA PHE A 138 20.05 6.59 -6.58
C PHE A 138 20.72 7.85 -5.99
N PRO A 139 20.35 8.36 -4.80
CA PRO A 139 21.03 9.52 -4.23
C PRO A 139 22.51 9.24 -3.89
N SER A 140 22.86 8.00 -3.51
CA SER A 140 24.25 7.60 -3.28
C SER A 140 25.10 7.72 -4.56
N ILE A 141 24.58 7.24 -5.69
CA ILE A 141 25.22 7.34 -7.01
C ILE A 141 25.33 8.81 -7.41
N LEU A 142 24.29 9.63 -7.24
CA LEU A 142 24.35 11.06 -7.55
C LEU A 142 25.44 11.78 -6.75
N LEU A 143 25.56 11.51 -5.44
CA LEU A 143 26.61 12.10 -4.62
C LEU A 143 28.01 11.60 -5.00
N LEU A 144 28.14 10.33 -5.38
CA LEU A 144 29.40 9.77 -5.88
C LEU A 144 29.82 10.43 -7.20
N LEU A 145 28.91 10.54 -8.17
CA LEU A 145 29.16 11.17 -9.47
C LEU A 145 29.47 12.66 -9.32
N ARG A 146 28.83 13.35 -8.38
CA ARG A 146 29.17 14.74 -8.03
C ARG A 146 30.63 14.88 -7.63
N TRP A 147 31.15 13.95 -6.84
CA TRP A 147 32.53 13.98 -6.37
C TRP A 147 33.52 13.50 -7.42
N TRP A 148 33.16 12.48 -8.21
CA TRP A 148 34.07 11.81 -9.14
C TRP A 148 34.13 12.44 -10.54
N ILE A 149 32.99 12.89 -11.08
CA ILE A 149 32.87 13.31 -12.49
C ILE A 149 32.60 14.81 -12.61
N TRP A 150 31.75 15.36 -11.75
CA TRP A 150 31.20 16.69 -11.97
C TRP A 150 31.81 17.80 -11.09
N ASP A 151 33.01 17.58 -10.54
CA ASP A 151 33.79 18.58 -9.78
C ASP A 151 32.98 19.33 -8.71
N GLY A 152 32.03 18.63 -8.06
CA GLY A 152 31.16 19.25 -7.06
C GLY A 152 29.99 20.05 -7.63
N CYS A 153 29.56 19.86 -8.88
CA CYS A 153 28.36 20.47 -9.47
C CYS A 153 27.42 19.39 -10.04
N LEU A 154 26.21 19.25 -9.49
CA LEU A 154 25.24 18.28 -10.02
C LEU A 154 24.56 18.84 -11.28
N PRO A 155 24.50 18.10 -12.40
CA PRO A 155 23.70 18.50 -13.55
C PRO A 155 22.23 18.59 -13.18
N ALA A 156 21.55 19.65 -13.65
CA ALA A 156 20.13 19.86 -13.38
C ALA A 156 19.28 18.66 -13.80
N LEU A 157 19.55 18.13 -15.00
CA LEU A 157 18.87 16.96 -15.55
C LEU A 157 18.99 15.73 -14.63
N ALA A 158 20.16 15.47 -14.04
CA ALA A 158 20.37 14.32 -13.17
C ALA A 158 19.51 14.38 -11.90
N VAL A 159 19.42 15.57 -11.30
CA VAL A 159 18.56 15.81 -10.13
C VAL A 159 17.08 15.76 -10.52
N GLN A 160 16.69 16.33 -11.66
CA GLN A 160 15.32 16.28 -12.17
C GLN A 160 14.86 14.84 -12.45
N ILE A 161 15.71 13.99 -13.02
CA ILE A 161 15.39 12.57 -13.21
C ILE A 161 15.13 11.89 -11.86
N TYR A 162 15.93 12.20 -10.83
CA TYR A 162 15.70 11.70 -9.49
C TYR A 162 14.38 12.21 -8.88
N GLN A 163 14.07 13.49 -9.03
CA GLN A 163 12.80 14.07 -8.58
C GLN A 163 11.60 13.46 -9.31
N ALA A 164 11.69 13.24 -10.62
CA ALA A 164 10.66 12.57 -11.41
C ALA A 164 10.46 11.12 -10.95
N TRP A 165 11.56 10.44 -10.59
CA TRP A 165 11.49 9.10 -10.00
C TRP A 165 10.83 9.10 -8.62
N LEU A 166 11.11 10.10 -7.77
CA LEU A 166 10.44 10.27 -6.47
C LEU A 166 8.94 10.52 -6.64
N LEU A 167 8.55 11.37 -7.59
CA LEU A 167 7.14 11.59 -7.92
C LEU A 167 6.46 10.26 -8.28
N TYR A 168 7.05 9.52 -9.23
CA TYR A 168 6.56 8.20 -9.63
C TYR A 168 6.46 7.22 -8.45
N LEU A 169 7.46 7.22 -7.56
CA LEU A 169 7.51 6.35 -6.38
C LEU A 169 6.36 6.65 -5.41
N TYR A 170 6.20 7.91 -5.01
CA TYR A 170 5.16 8.30 -4.04
C TYR A 170 3.76 8.17 -4.63
N THR A 171 3.57 8.43 -5.93
CA THR A 171 2.31 8.11 -6.63
C THR A 171 2.03 6.60 -6.57
N SER A 172 3.03 5.76 -6.82
CA SER A 172 2.87 4.30 -6.79
C SER A 172 2.55 3.78 -5.39
N PHE A 173 3.21 4.32 -4.34
CA PHE A 173 2.90 3.97 -2.95
C PHE A 173 1.47 4.36 -2.59
N ALA A 174 1.08 5.60 -2.87
CA ALA A 174 -0.28 6.07 -2.63
C ALA A 174 -1.33 5.18 -3.32
N LEU A 175 -1.15 4.87 -4.61
CA LEU A 175 -2.08 4.02 -5.35
C LEU A 175 -2.15 2.60 -4.78
N ARG A 176 -1.00 1.96 -4.52
CA ARG A 176 -0.96 0.58 -4.00
C ARG A 176 -1.54 0.46 -2.60
N GLU A 177 -1.31 1.44 -1.73
CA GLU A 177 -1.84 1.43 -0.37
C GLU A 177 -3.34 1.74 -0.33
N ASN A 178 -3.84 2.60 -1.22
CA ASN A 178 -5.29 2.79 -1.38
C ASN A 178 -5.96 1.50 -1.90
N VAL A 179 -5.32 0.77 -2.82
CA VAL A 179 -5.80 -0.57 -3.23
C VAL A 179 -5.82 -1.53 -2.03
N LEU A 180 -4.80 -1.51 -1.18
CA LEU A 180 -4.78 -2.33 0.03
C LEU A 180 -5.93 -1.98 0.99
N ILE A 181 -6.22 -0.69 1.19
CA ILE A 181 -7.35 -0.20 2.01
C ILE A 181 -8.68 -0.67 1.41
N ALA A 182 -8.89 -0.48 0.11
CA ALA A 182 -10.09 -0.92 -0.59
C ALA A 182 -10.33 -2.45 -0.51
N ASN A 183 -9.27 -3.23 -0.27
CA ASN A 183 -9.36 -4.68 -0.09
C ASN A 183 -9.30 -5.12 1.41
N GLY A 184 -9.49 -4.18 2.34
CA GLY A 184 -9.65 -4.45 3.77
C GLY A 184 -8.36 -4.48 4.59
N SER A 185 -7.28 -3.84 4.12
CA SER A 185 -6.05 -3.66 4.92
C SER A 185 -6.18 -2.46 5.85
N ASP A 186 -5.79 -2.62 7.11
CA ASP A 186 -5.77 -1.55 8.12
C ASP A 186 -4.43 -0.78 8.04
N ILE A 187 -4.47 0.35 7.32
CA ILE A 187 -3.36 1.29 7.16
C ILE A 187 -3.77 2.61 7.81
N ARG A 188 -2.84 3.23 8.55
CA ARG A 188 -3.11 4.49 9.25
C ARG A 188 -3.36 5.62 8.24
N PRO A 189 -4.43 6.44 8.39
CA PRO A 189 -4.71 7.52 7.44
C PRO A 189 -3.57 8.53 7.28
N TRP A 190 -2.87 8.86 8.38
CA TRP A 190 -1.74 9.81 8.33
C TRP A 190 -0.61 9.35 7.41
N TRP A 191 -0.39 8.03 7.31
CA TRP A 191 0.62 7.46 6.43
C TRP A 191 0.27 7.68 4.96
N ILE A 192 -1.02 7.57 4.62
CA ILE A 192 -1.53 7.90 3.27
C ILE A 192 -1.38 9.40 2.99
N TYR A 193 -1.75 10.26 3.95
CA TYR A 193 -1.57 11.71 3.80
C TYR A 193 -0.10 12.08 3.60
N HIS A 194 0.82 11.43 4.31
CA HIS A 194 2.26 11.62 4.13
C HIS A 194 2.69 11.35 2.68
N HIS A 195 2.21 10.27 2.04
CA HIS A 195 2.50 10.00 0.63
C HIS A 195 1.96 11.07 -0.31
N TYR A 196 0.76 11.60 -0.04
CA TYR A 196 0.19 12.69 -0.85
C TYR A 196 1.01 13.97 -0.73
N LEU A 197 1.43 14.33 0.48
CA LEU A 197 2.30 15.48 0.71
C LEU A 197 3.67 15.28 0.04
N ALA A 198 4.26 14.09 0.14
CA ALA A 198 5.52 13.75 -0.52
C ALA A 198 5.43 13.81 -2.05
N MET A 199 4.30 13.36 -2.62
CA MET A 199 4.01 13.45 -4.05
C MET A 199 3.92 14.92 -4.50
N LEU A 200 3.24 15.77 -3.73
CA LEU A 200 3.16 17.21 -3.99
C LEU A 200 4.54 17.89 -3.85
N MET A 201 5.32 17.53 -2.83
CA MET A 201 6.69 18.04 -2.67
C MET A 201 7.59 17.65 -3.85
N ALA A 202 7.50 16.42 -4.35
CA ALA A 202 8.26 15.98 -5.52
C ALA A 202 7.84 16.75 -6.79
N LEU A 203 6.54 17.02 -6.96
CA LEU A 203 6.03 17.82 -8.07
C LEU A 203 6.52 19.27 -8.03
N ILE A 204 6.49 19.92 -6.86
CA ILE A 204 7.03 21.28 -6.69
C ILE A 204 8.55 21.29 -6.86
N SER A 205 9.24 20.26 -6.38
CA SER A 205 10.69 20.15 -6.54
C SER A 205 11.12 20.00 -8.02
N LEU A 206 10.27 19.44 -8.87
CA LEU A 206 10.53 19.35 -10.32
C LEU A 206 10.52 20.71 -11.02
N THR A 207 9.76 21.68 -10.50
CA THR A 207 9.70 23.05 -11.02
C THR A 207 10.79 23.95 -10.44
N TRP A 208 11.67 23.40 -9.60
CA TRP A 208 12.81 24.12 -9.05
C TRP A 208 13.93 24.23 -10.09
N GLU A 209 14.29 25.45 -10.49
CA GLU A 209 15.42 25.68 -11.38
C GLU A 209 16.75 25.51 -10.63
N ILE A 210 17.54 24.54 -11.06
CA ILE A 210 18.85 24.30 -10.49
C ILE A 210 19.83 25.31 -11.12
N LYS A 211 20.16 26.35 -10.37
CA LYS A 211 21.04 27.43 -10.82
C LYS A 211 22.40 26.87 -11.27
N GLY A 212 22.75 27.14 -12.52
CA GLY A 212 24.04 26.83 -13.14
C GLY A 212 25.15 27.78 -12.67
N GLN A 213 26.31 27.67 -13.32
CA GLN A 213 27.49 28.49 -13.05
C GLN A 213 27.23 30.01 -13.16
N PRO A 214 28.05 30.87 -12.52
CA PRO A 214 29.24 30.58 -11.71
C PRO A 214 28.85 30.47 -10.22
N ASP A 215 29.48 29.55 -9.48
CA ASP A 215 29.15 29.14 -8.09
C ASP A 215 28.03 28.08 -7.90
N CYS A 216 28.02 27.05 -8.76
CA CYS A 216 27.12 25.90 -8.65
C CYS A 216 27.29 25.11 -7.34
N SER A 217 28.53 24.92 -6.87
CA SER A 217 28.83 24.11 -5.67
C SER A 217 28.14 24.65 -4.41
N SER A 218 28.26 25.96 -4.17
CA SER A 218 27.69 26.62 -2.99
C SER A 218 26.17 26.77 -3.10
N LYS A 219 25.66 27.07 -4.31
CA LYS A 219 24.22 27.24 -4.57
C LYS A 219 23.43 25.93 -4.48
N GLN A 220 24.07 24.77 -4.67
CA GLN A 220 23.43 23.45 -4.58
C GLN A 220 23.48 22.82 -3.18
N ARG A 221 23.80 23.59 -2.14
CA ARG A 221 23.87 23.07 -0.77
C ARG A 221 22.57 22.42 -0.30
N GLY A 222 21.41 23.00 -0.66
CA GLY A 222 20.10 22.43 -0.35
C GLY A 222 19.87 21.07 -1.00
N VAL A 223 20.21 20.93 -2.28
CA VAL A 223 20.14 19.65 -3.02
C VAL A 223 21.06 18.60 -2.38
N GLN A 224 22.26 19.01 -1.95
CA GLN A 224 23.18 18.10 -1.26
C GLN A 224 22.63 17.60 0.07
N LEU A 225 22.04 18.49 0.88
CA LEU A 225 21.40 18.12 2.14
C LEU A 225 20.20 17.18 1.92
N PHE A 226 19.40 17.45 0.89
CA PHE A 226 18.30 16.60 0.49
C PHE A 226 18.76 15.19 0.08
N LEU A 227 19.81 15.07 -0.74
CA LEU A 227 20.33 13.76 -1.14
C LEU A 227 20.92 12.98 0.05
N ARG A 228 21.56 13.66 1.01
CA ARG A 228 22.04 13.04 2.26
C ARG A 228 20.89 12.56 3.14
N TRP A 229 19.86 13.38 3.29
CA TRP A 229 18.62 12.98 3.97
C TRP A 229 17.98 11.78 3.28
N ALA A 230 17.93 11.76 1.95
CA ALA A 230 17.35 10.66 1.19
C ALA A 230 18.12 9.34 1.41
N ILE A 231 19.44 9.37 1.58
CA ILE A 231 20.22 8.18 1.96
C ILE A 231 19.82 7.69 3.35
N MET A 232 19.72 8.58 4.33
CA MET A 232 19.29 8.24 5.69
C MET A 232 17.87 7.66 5.70
N GLN A 233 16.95 8.31 4.98
CA GLN A 233 15.58 7.84 4.77
C GLN A 233 15.57 6.47 4.08
N GLY A 234 16.43 6.24 3.08
CA GLY A 234 16.61 4.94 2.43
C GLY A 234 17.04 3.84 3.41
N ILE A 235 17.97 4.13 4.32
CA ILE A 235 18.36 3.20 5.38
C ILE A 235 17.17 2.90 6.31
N ALA A 236 16.46 3.94 6.76
CA ALA A 236 15.27 3.79 7.59
C ALA A 236 14.21 2.92 6.90
N MET A 237 13.93 3.16 5.61
CA MET A 237 13.00 2.36 4.81
C MET A 237 13.39 0.87 4.78
N HIS A 238 14.67 0.52 4.62
CA HIS A 238 15.10 -0.88 4.65
C HIS A 238 14.85 -1.53 6.02
N LEU A 239 15.19 -0.84 7.11
CA LEU A 239 14.99 -1.34 8.46
C LEU A 239 13.48 -1.50 8.77
N GLN A 240 12.67 -0.50 8.44
CA GLN A 240 11.21 -0.56 8.58
C GLN A 240 10.60 -1.70 7.76
N ASN A 241 11.04 -1.86 6.52
CA ASN A 241 10.56 -2.92 5.63
C ASN A 241 10.86 -4.31 6.18
N ARG A 242 12.10 -4.53 6.64
CA ARG A 242 12.53 -5.78 7.25
C ARG A 242 11.72 -6.08 8.52
N TYR A 243 11.63 -5.11 9.43
CA TYR A 243 10.90 -5.24 10.69
C TYR A 243 9.42 -5.60 10.46
N GLN A 244 8.74 -4.82 9.63
CA GLN A 244 7.31 -5.03 9.35
C GLN A 244 7.05 -6.36 8.63
N ARG A 245 7.92 -6.76 7.70
CA ARG A 245 7.81 -8.05 6.99
C ARG A 245 8.03 -9.24 7.92
N GLN A 246 9.04 -9.17 8.79
CA GLN A 246 9.32 -10.23 9.76
C GLN A 246 8.14 -10.38 10.72
N ARG A 247 7.63 -9.29 11.29
CA ARG A 247 6.45 -9.30 12.15
C ARG A 247 5.20 -9.85 11.46
N LEU A 248 4.97 -9.50 10.20
CA LEU A 248 3.86 -10.06 9.42
C LEU A 248 4.01 -11.59 9.26
N ARG A 249 5.20 -12.06 8.86
CA ARG A 249 5.49 -13.49 8.73
C ARG A 249 5.32 -14.23 10.06
N THR A 250 5.82 -13.68 11.16
CA THR A 250 5.66 -14.28 12.48
C THR A 250 4.19 -14.34 12.89
N ARG A 251 3.40 -13.29 12.64
CA ARG A 251 1.95 -13.33 12.91
C ARG A 251 1.22 -14.36 12.06
N ILE A 252 1.62 -14.53 10.80
CA ILE A 252 1.08 -15.58 9.93
C ILE A 252 1.49 -16.96 10.47
N ALA A 253 2.72 -17.14 10.96
CA ALA A 253 3.20 -18.39 11.55
C ALA A 253 2.55 -18.73 12.91
N LEU A 254 2.39 -17.74 13.79
CA LEU A 254 1.65 -17.88 15.05
C LEU A 254 0.14 -18.11 14.79
N GLY A 255 -0.40 -17.52 13.73
CA GLY A 255 -1.74 -17.81 13.23
C GLY A 255 -1.87 -19.16 12.51
N LYS A 256 -0.75 -19.81 12.14
CA LYS A 256 -0.72 -21.12 11.48
C LYS A 256 -0.93 -22.31 12.41
N VAL A 257 -0.96 -22.10 13.73
CA VAL A 257 -1.53 -23.12 14.64
C VAL A 257 -3.06 -23.24 14.44
N ASN A 258 -3.71 -22.31 13.73
CA ASN A 258 -5.16 -22.30 13.46
C ASN A 258 -5.48 -21.79 12.02
N LEU A 259 -4.87 -22.38 10.98
CA LEU A 259 -4.99 -21.89 9.60
C LEU A 259 -6.43 -21.98 9.02
N THR A 260 -7.34 -22.68 9.68
CA THR A 260 -8.75 -22.80 9.27
C THR A 260 -9.66 -21.70 9.79
N SER A 261 -9.23 -20.84 10.72
CA SER A 261 -10.24 -20.23 11.60
C SER A 261 -9.99 -18.80 12.11
N LEU A 262 -9.13 -18.04 11.42
CA LEU A 262 -9.07 -16.58 11.56
C LEU A 262 -9.56 -15.88 10.29
N PRO A 263 -10.55 -14.95 10.38
CA PRO A 263 -10.91 -14.08 9.27
C PRO A 263 -9.72 -13.16 8.96
N ILE A 264 -9.17 -13.26 7.76
CA ILE A 264 -8.01 -12.46 7.29
C ILE A 264 -8.29 -10.95 7.30
N ASN A 265 -9.56 -10.55 7.46
CA ASN A 265 -9.97 -9.16 7.69
C ASN A 265 -9.41 -8.59 9.01
N LYS A 266 -8.95 -9.45 9.94
CA LYS A 266 -8.20 -9.08 11.15
C LYS A 266 -6.67 -9.23 10.98
N ALA A 267 -6.13 -9.08 9.76
CA ALA A 267 -4.70 -8.90 9.56
C ALA A 267 -4.27 -7.55 10.15
N LYS A 268 -4.06 -7.55 11.47
CA LYS A 268 -3.70 -6.45 12.37
C LYS A 268 -2.58 -5.59 11.78
N ARG A 269 -2.88 -4.30 11.65
CA ARG A 269 -2.03 -3.10 11.42
C ARG A 269 -0.60 -3.32 10.91
N MET A 270 -0.32 -2.76 9.73
CA MET A 270 0.98 -2.81 9.01
C MET A 270 2.03 -1.80 9.51
N ASP A 271 1.88 -1.29 10.72
CA ASP A 271 2.74 -0.25 11.28
C ASP A 271 3.86 -0.79 12.19
N VAL A 272 4.83 0.08 12.45
CA VAL A 272 5.75 -0.07 13.58
C VAL A 272 4.94 0.21 14.85
N VAL A 273 4.56 -0.85 15.56
CA VAL A 273 3.85 -0.74 16.85
C VAL A 273 4.86 -0.77 17.97
N ALA A 274 4.65 0.07 18.99
CA ALA A 274 5.39 0.01 20.24
C ALA A 274 5.13 -1.34 20.91
N GLY A 275 6.19 -2.13 21.11
CA GLY A 275 6.14 -3.46 21.71
C GLY A 275 6.76 -4.53 20.83
N GLU A 276 7.75 -5.22 21.39
CA GLU A 276 8.38 -6.37 20.75
C GLU A 276 7.37 -7.52 20.68
N THR A 277 7.13 -8.04 19.48
CA THR A 277 6.43 -9.32 19.32
C THR A 277 7.46 -10.45 19.34
N ALA A 278 7.09 -11.62 19.90
CA ALA A 278 7.93 -12.81 19.90
C ALA A 278 8.64 -13.03 18.54
N GLY A 279 9.96 -13.24 18.55
CA GLY A 279 10.77 -13.48 17.35
C GLY A 279 11.32 -12.22 16.64
N VAL A 280 11.24 -11.03 17.24
CA VAL A 280 11.82 -9.77 16.71
C VAL A 280 12.50 -8.95 17.82
N GLU A 281 13.21 -9.62 18.73
CA GLU A 281 13.95 -8.97 19.83
C GLU A 281 15.07 -8.07 19.28
N GLY A 282 15.21 -6.85 19.82
CA GLY A 282 16.34 -5.95 19.55
C GLY A 282 16.30 -5.16 18.23
N GLN A 283 15.46 -5.54 17.25
CA GLN A 283 15.35 -4.73 16.00
C GLN A 283 14.71 -3.37 16.24
N LEU A 284 13.79 -3.28 17.20
CA LEU A 284 13.12 -2.04 17.54
C LEU A 284 14.08 -1.05 18.23
N LEU A 285 15.02 -1.57 19.02
CA LEU A 285 16.10 -0.81 19.66
C LEU A 285 17.05 -0.18 18.64
N LEU A 286 17.27 -0.84 17.49
CA LEU A 286 18.01 -0.24 16.37
C LEU A 286 17.16 0.75 15.57
N LEU A 287 15.89 0.43 15.34
CA LEU A 287 15.02 1.21 14.47
C LEU A 287 14.65 2.58 15.08
N TYR A 288 14.35 2.66 16.37
CA TYR A 288 13.94 3.91 17.00
C TYR A 288 15.00 5.01 16.90
N PRO A 289 16.28 4.79 17.28
CA PRO A 289 17.32 5.82 17.15
C PRO A 289 17.46 6.33 15.72
N VAL A 290 17.42 5.44 14.72
CA VAL A 290 17.50 5.83 13.31
C VAL A 290 16.34 6.74 12.91
N LEU A 291 15.11 6.42 13.35
CA LEU A 291 13.93 7.24 13.09
C LEU A 291 14.03 8.61 13.77
N PHE A 292 14.45 8.67 15.03
CA PHE A 292 14.62 9.96 15.74
C PHE A 292 15.72 10.83 15.12
N ILE A 293 16.86 10.24 14.74
CA ILE A 293 17.94 10.96 14.06
C ILE A 293 17.45 11.52 12.73
N LEU A 294 16.70 10.73 11.97
CA LEU A 294 16.12 11.14 10.69
C LEU A 294 15.15 12.32 10.87
N GLN A 295 14.27 12.26 11.88
CA GLN A 295 13.34 13.35 12.19
C GLN A 295 14.06 14.62 12.65
N GLY A 296 15.10 14.48 13.48
CA GLY A 296 15.96 15.61 13.86
C GLY A 296 16.66 16.24 12.66
N PHE A 297 17.12 15.44 11.71
CA PHE A 297 17.74 15.92 10.48
C PHE A 297 16.73 16.62 9.55
N GLU A 298 15.51 16.07 9.40
CA GLU A 298 14.42 16.68 8.64
C GLU A 298 14.05 18.05 9.21
N ALA A 299 13.90 18.17 10.53
CA ALA A 299 13.68 19.43 11.22
C ALA A 299 14.83 20.43 11.01
N TYR A 300 16.08 19.98 11.10
CA TYR A 300 17.26 20.81 10.83
C TYR A 300 17.26 21.38 9.41
N VAL A 301 16.98 20.55 8.40
CA VAL A 301 16.86 21.01 7.00
C VAL A 301 15.69 21.98 6.85
N GLY A 302 14.55 21.73 7.49
CA GLY A 302 13.41 22.64 7.52
C GLY A 302 13.74 24.02 8.08
N VAL A 303 14.51 24.09 9.17
CA VAL A 303 15.00 25.35 9.76
C VAL A 303 15.94 26.09 8.81
N LEU A 304 16.87 25.38 8.15
CA LEU A 304 17.76 26.00 7.17
C LEU A 304 17.00 26.59 5.97
N LEU A 305 15.98 25.90 5.47
CA LEU A 305 15.11 26.41 4.41
C LEU A 305 14.33 27.65 4.87
N LEU A 306 13.82 27.65 6.11
CA LEU A 306 13.16 28.80 6.70
C LEU A 306 14.09 30.01 6.81
N GLN A 307 15.31 29.84 7.32
CA GLN A 307 16.31 30.91 7.39
C GLN A 307 16.64 31.48 6.00
N THR A 308 16.73 30.61 4.99
CA THR A 308 16.97 31.01 3.60
C THR A 308 15.79 31.80 3.02
N ALA A 309 14.55 31.41 3.34
CA ALA A 309 13.34 32.09 2.91
C ALA A 309 13.14 33.46 3.59
N LEU A 310 13.51 33.59 4.87
CA LEU A 310 13.39 34.82 5.65
C LEU A 310 14.46 35.85 5.30
N HIS A 311 15.70 35.42 5.03
CA HIS A 311 16.80 36.32 4.67
C HIS A 311 16.82 36.73 3.19
N GLY A 312 15.80 36.37 2.40
CA GLY A 312 15.64 36.83 1.01
C GLY A 312 16.67 36.30 0.02
N LEU A 313 17.50 35.33 0.40
CA LEU A 313 18.58 34.77 -0.45
C LEU A 313 18.06 33.77 -1.50
N ALA A 314 16.80 33.33 -1.41
CA ALA A 314 16.09 32.61 -2.46
C ALA A 314 14.69 33.22 -2.65
N SER A 315 14.49 33.97 -3.74
CA SER A 315 13.22 34.61 -4.12
C SER A 315 12.16 33.65 -4.68
N GLU A 316 12.34 32.34 -4.50
CA GLU A 316 11.57 31.32 -5.20
C GLU A 316 10.50 30.73 -4.28
N TRP A 317 9.23 30.86 -4.70
CA TRP A 317 8.04 30.43 -3.95
C TRP A 317 8.06 28.93 -3.62
N GLN A 318 8.77 28.14 -4.43
CA GLN A 318 8.97 26.72 -4.24
C GLN A 318 9.58 26.41 -2.86
N ALA A 319 10.49 27.25 -2.34
CA ALA A 319 11.16 26.96 -1.05
C ALA A 319 10.20 27.08 0.11
N ARG A 320 9.37 28.11 0.05
CA ARG A 320 8.34 28.38 1.06
C ARG A 320 7.31 27.25 1.06
N MET A 321 6.89 26.79 -0.12
CA MET A 321 5.95 25.69 -0.23
C MET A 321 6.52 24.37 0.26
N ILE A 322 7.75 24.01 -0.15
CA ILE A 322 8.42 22.78 0.32
C ILE A 322 8.60 22.83 1.83
N GLN A 323 9.02 23.96 2.40
CA GLN A 323 9.15 24.14 3.84
C GLN A 323 7.82 23.95 4.58
N GLN A 324 6.72 24.56 4.12
CA GLN A 324 5.40 24.38 4.72
C GLN A 324 4.97 22.91 4.68
N LEU A 325 5.16 22.25 3.54
CA LEU A 325 4.83 20.83 3.39
C LEU A 325 5.70 19.93 4.27
N SER A 326 6.99 20.24 4.45
CA SER A 326 7.89 19.49 5.35
C SER A 326 7.50 19.67 6.83
N LEU A 327 7.02 20.85 7.24
CA LEU A 327 6.50 21.02 8.59
C LEU A 327 5.24 20.18 8.81
N LEU A 328 4.34 20.16 7.82
CA LEU A 328 3.14 19.33 7.86
C LEU A 328 3.46 17.82 7.91
N THR A 329 4.53 17.36 7.26
CA THR A 329 4.96 15.94 7.35
C THR A 329 5.46 15.58 8.74
N VAL A 330 6.27 16.45 9.36
CA VAL A 330 6.77 16.25 10.73
C VAL A 330 5.63 16.31 11.77
N GLU A 331 4.69 17.25 11.62
CA GLU A 331 3.52 17.37 12.50
C GLU A 331 2.58 16.17 12.39
N CYS A 332 2.32 15.69 11.15
CA CYS A 332 1.50 14.49 10.93
C CYS A 332 2.06 13.25 11.63
N LEU A 333 3.39 13.18 11.76
CA LEU A 333 4.10 12.11 12.46
C LEU A 333 4.09 12.30 13.99
N SER A 334 4.39 13.51 14.46
CA SER A 334 4.54 13.82 15.90
C SER A 334 3.22 13.84 16.68
N LEU A 335 2.13 14.37 16.10
CA LEU A 335 0.87 14.57 16.82
C LEU A 335 0.00 13.31 16.97
N ARG A 336 0.26 12.26 16.19
CA ARG A 336 -0.63 11.07 16.14
C ARG A 336 -0.01 9.77 16.69
N ASP A 337 1.31 9.70 16.82
CA ASP A 337 1.96 8.58 17.52
C ASP A 337 1.98 8.76 19.05
N LEU A 338 1.87 10.01 19.55
CA LEU A 338 1.71 10.31 20.99
C LEU A 338 0.25 10.29 21.47
N ALA A 339 -0.72 10.63 20.61
CA ALA A 339 -2.14 10.60 20.93
C ALA A 339 -2.73 9.18 20.85
N GLY A 340 -2.07 8.21 21.50
CA GLY A 340 -2.56 6.84 21.61
C GLY A 340 -3.98 6.80 22.18
N GLY A 341 -4.98 6.71 21.32
CA GLY A 341 -6.37 6.55 21.75
C GLY A 341 -7.38 7.19 20.80
N TYR A 342 -8.31 6.37 20.33
CA TYR A 342 -9.69 6.76 20.04
C TYR A 342 -9.89 8.08 19.25
N GLY A 343 -9.92 8.02 17.92
CA GLY A 343 -10.41 9.17 17.15
C GLY A 343 -10.51 9.03 15.64
N SER A 344 -9.91 8.01 15.02
CA SER A 344 -9.88 7.92 13.53
C SER A 344 -11.00 7.12 12.88
N ARG A 345 -12.05 6.70 13.60
CA ARG A 345 -13.18 5.96 13.00
C ARG A 345 -14.30 6.83 12.42
N GLN A 346 -14.27 8.15 12.57
CA GLN A 346 -15.41 9.00 12.21
C GLN A 346 -15.32 9.73 10.86
N LEU A 347 -14.30 9.50 10.03
CA LEU A 347 -14.11 10.25 8.78
C LEU A 347 -14.34 9.45 7.48
N CYS A 348 -14.83 8.21 7.58
CA CYS A 348 -15.37 7.50 6.42
C CYS A 348 -16.74 6.93 6.79
N PRO A 349 -17.85 7.43 6.23
CA PRO A 349 -19.10 6.68 6.25
C PRO A 349 -18.84 5.32 5.60
N HIS A 350 -19.21 4.25 6.28
CA HIS A 350 -19.33 2.94 5.65
C HIS A 350 -20.35 3.09 4.51
N TYR A 351 -19.88 3.13 3.26
CA TYR A 351 -20.77 2.98 2.11
C TYR A 351 -21.01 1.48 1.92
N GLY A 352 -22.15 1.00 2.44
CA GLY A 352 -22.60 -0.38 2.29
C GLY A 352 -23.14 -0.97 3.58
N ASP A 353 -24.21 -0.37 4.12
CA ASP A 353 -25.21 -1.10 4.91
C ASP A 353 -26.48 -0.25 5.09
N THR A 354 -27.38 -0.36 4.11
CA THR A 354 -28.83 -0.18 4.23
C THR A 354 -29.39 -1.00 3.06
N GLY A 355 -29.84 -2.23 3.23
CA GLY A 355 -30.87 -2.62 4.19
C GLY A 355 -32.21 -2.26 3.56
N THR A 356 -32.73 -3.15 2.71
CA THR A 356 -34.11 -3.14 2.24
C THR A 356 -35.02 -3.29 3.45
N GLU A 357 -35.62 -2.19 3.90
CA GLU A 357 -36.82 -2.24 4.73
C GLU A 357 -37.95 -2.81 3.87
N THR A 358 -38.40 -4.00 4.27
CA THR A 358 -39.68 -4.57 3.87
C THR A 358 -40.68 -4.05 4.89
N GLU A 359 -41.52 -3.10 4.50
CA GLU A 359 -42.76 -2.82 5.21
C GLU A 359 -43.84 -3.82 4.75
N VAL A 360 -44.61 -4.27 5.73
CA VAL A 360 -45.77 -5.18 5.66
C VAL A 360 -46.94 -4.53 4.94
#